data_AF-A0A2D6R7R3-F1
#
_entry.id   AF-A0A2D6R7R3-F1
#
_cell.length_a   1.000
_cell.length_b   1.000
_cell.length_c   1.000
_cell.angle_alpha   90.00
_cell.angle_beta   90.00
_cell.angle_gamma   90.00
#
_symmetry.space_group_name_H-M   'P 1'
#
loop_
_entity.id
_entity.type
_entity.pdbx_description
1 polymer ?
#
loop_
_entity_poly.entity_id
_entity_poly.type
_entity_poly.pdbx_seq_one_letter_code
_entity_poly.pdbx_strand_id
1 'polypeptide(L)'
;MRDFVGTTFEHEWTEGAYTGVIYRVEFISDTMLRWTGIAGFAKGRSDIQKYTLQKINDTISQFSWLANDGLSVIITYNFVTMRSFGVISTKTEQHVLRGSLRKLNSQ
;
A
#
# COMPACT_ATOMS: atom_id res chain seq x y z
N MET A 1 -4.24 0.60 -17.20
CA MET A 1 -4.60 0.37 -15.78
C MET A 1 -4.67 -1.12 -15.38
N ARG A 2 -4.59 -2.09 -16.32
CA ARG A 2 -4.71 -3.52 -15.99
C ARG A 2 -3.44 -4.14 -15.37
N ASP A 3 -2.33 -3.43 -15.41
CA ASP A 3 -0.98 -3.97 -15.18
C ASP A 3 -0.73 -4.46 -13.75
N PHE A 4 -1.58 -4.05 -12.81
CA PHE A 4 -1.51 -4.49 -11.41
C PHE A 4 -2.51 -5.60 -11.07
N VAL A 5 -3.55 -5.82 -11.88
CA VAL A 5 -4.60 -6.79 -11.52
C VAL A 5 -4.01 -8.19 -11.40
N GLY A 6 -4.31 -8.87 -10.29
CA GLY A 6 -3.76 -10.18 -9.95
C GLY A 6 -2.33 -10.16 -9.40
N THR A 7 -1.71 -8.98 -9.28
CA THR A 7 -0.40 -8.85 -8.64
C THR A 7 -0.54 -8.63 -7.16
N THR A 8 0.42 -9.17 -6.41
CA THR A 8 0.52 -8.98 -4.97
C THR A 8 1.88 -8.38 -4.63
N PHE A 9 1.87 -7.40 -3.75
CA PHE A 9 3.07 -6.80 -3.18
C PHE A 9 3.04 -6.97 -1.67
N GLU A 10 4.23 -7.02 -1.09
CA GLU A 10 4.41 -6.80 0.33
C GLU A 10 5.24 -5.54 0.52
N HIS A 11 4.82 -4.68 1.43
CA HIS A 11 5.61 -3.55 1.85
C HIS A 11 5.77 -3.57 3.37
N GLU A 12 6.94 -3.15 3.82
CA GLU A 12 7.27 -2.93 5.22
C GLU A 12 7.57 -1.46 5.41
N TRP A 13 6.93 -0.82 6.38
CA TRP A 13 7.33 0.52 6.79
C TRP A 13 8.59 0.42 7.63
N THR A 14 9.69 1.02 7.15
CA THR A 14 11.00 1.03 7.83
C THR A 14 11.29 2.36 8.52
N GLU A 15 10.52 3.41 8.19
CA GLU A 15 10.63 4.74 8.79
C GLU A 15 9.24 5.36 9.02
N GLY A 16 9.11 6.12 10.10
CA GLY A 16 7.89 6.82 10.50
C GLY A 16 7.10 6.11 11.60
N ALA A 17 5.91 6.63 11.93
CA ALA A 17 5.09 6.16 13.06
C ALA A 17 4.62 4.70 12.95
N TYR A 18 4.74 4.10 11.76
CA TYR A 18 4.28 2.73 11.44
C TYR A 18 5.46 1.76 11.28
N THR A 19 6.66 2.12 11.74
CA THR A 19 7.87 1.29 11.59
C THR A 19 7.68 -0.14 12.11
N GLY A 20 8.10 -1.13 11.32
CA GLY A 20 7.99 -2.56 11.63
C GLY A 20 6.64 -3.19 11.28
N VAL A 21 5.70 -2.42 10.74
CA VAL A 21 4.42 -2.94 10.23
C VAL A 21 4.62 -3.41 8.80
N ILE A 22 4.13 -4.62 8.52
CA ILE A 22 4.21 -5.25 7.19
C ILE A 22 2.80 -5.47 6.68
N TYR A 23 2.53 -5.02 5.46
CA TYR A 23 1.28 -5.26 4.76
C TYR A 23 1.52 -6.02 3.46
N ARG A 24 0.61 -6.95 3.16
CA ARG A 24 0.42 -7.52 1.83
C ARG A 24 -0.72 -6.77 1.14
N VAL A 25 -0.50 -6.33 -0.09
CA VAL A 25 -1.49 -5.63 -0.93
C VAL A 25 -1.69 -6.43 -2.21
N GLU A 26 -2.90 -6.93 -2.39
CA GLU A 26 -3.35 -7.67 -3.56
C GLU A 26 -4.29 -6.80 -4.38
N PHE A 27 -3.99 -6.59 -5.66
CA PHE A 27 -4.83 -5.81 -6.56
C PHE A 27 -5.84 -6.74 -7.23
N ILE A 28 -7.05 -6.82 -6.66
CA ILE A 28 -8.11 -7.75 -7.09
C ILE A 28 -8.71 -7.33 -8.44
N SER A 29 -8.92 -6.03 -8.63
CA SER A 29 -9.40 -5.45 -9.88
C SER A 29 -8.75 -4.09 -10.15
N ASP A 30 -9.18 -3.43 -11.21
CA ASP A 30 -8.79 -2.06 -11.54
C ASP A 30 -9.20 -1.01 -10.49
N THR A 31 -10.14 -1.37 -9.61
CA THR A 31 -10.80 -0.46 -8.66
C THR A 31 -10.81 -1.00 -7.24
N MET A 32 -10.49 -2.29 -7.04
CA MET A 32 -10.48 -2.96 -5.74
C MET A 32 -9.10 -3.53 -5.41
N LEU A 33 -8.63 -3.25 -4.20
CA LEU A 33 -7.47 -3.92 -3.60
C LEU A 33 -7.87 -4.59 -2.29
N ARG A 34 -7.13 -5.61 -1.89
CA ARG A 34 -7.16 -6.18 -0.55
C ARG A 34 -5.84 -5.90 0.13
N TRP A 35 -5.89 -5.33 1.33
CA TRP A 35 -4.73 -5.27 2.19
C TRP A 35 -4.85 -6.30 3.31
N THR A 36 -3.74 -6.89 3.73
CA THR A 36 -3.64 -7.82 4.85
C THR A 36 -2.42 -7.46 5.68
N GLY A 37 -2.59 -7.24 6.98
CA GLY A 37 -1.47 -7.02 7.89
C GLY A 37 -0.78 -8.34 8.23
N ILE A 38 0.52 -8.41 7.94
CA ILE A 38 1.36 -9.59 8.13
C ILE A 38 2.13 -9.51 9.46
N ALA A 39 2.56 -8.30 9.84
CA ALA A 39 3.29 -8.03 11.07
C ALA A 39 2.95 -6.65 11.66
N GLY A 40 3.41 -6.40 12.88
CA GLY A 40 3.10 -5.17 13.62
C GLY A 40 1.66 -5.13 14.14
N PHE A 41 1.19 -3.93 14.50
CA PHE A 41 -0.14 -3.75 15.13
C PHE A 41 -1.31 -4.13 14.21
N ALA A 42 -1.09 -4.22 12.89
CA ALA A 42 -2.09 -4.61 11.91
C ALA A 42 -2.16 -6.12 11.65
N LYS A 43 -1.30 -6.93 12.29
CA LYS A 43 -1.19 -8.37 12.05
C LYS A 43 -2.55 -9.07 12.17
N GLY A 44 -2.87 -9.87 11.15
CA GLY A 44 -4.12 -10.66 11.08
C GLY A 44 -5.35 -9.88 10.64
N ARG A 45 -5.26 -8.54 10.49
CA ARG A 45 -6.34 -7.72 9.94
C ARG A 45 -6.29 -7.72 8.42
N SER A 46 -7.45 -7.65 7.78
CA SER A 46 -7.55 -7.53 6.33
C SER A 46 -8.83 -6.81 5.97
N ASP A 47 -8.81 -6.08 4.86
CA ASP A 47 -10.02 -5.49 4.29
C ASP A 47 -9.88 -5.31 2.78
N ILE A 48 -11.01 -5.18 2.10
CA ILE A 48 -11.10 -4.87 0.67
C ILE A 48 -11.53 -3.42 0.51
N GLN A 49 -10.79 -2.66 -0.29
CA GLN A 49 -10.95 -1.22 -0.41
C GLN A 49 -11.05 -0.80 -1.88
N LYS A 50 -11.94 0.17 -2.13
CA LYS A 50 -11.95 0.91 -3.40
C LYS A 50 -10.73 1.82 -3.44
N TYR A 51 -9.96 1.76 -4.51
CA TYR A 51 -8.76 2.58 -4.66
C TYR A 51 -8.75 3.30 -6.00
N THR A 52 -7.93 4.35 -6.07
CA THR A 52 -7.53 4.99 -7.32
C THR A 52 -6.06 4.69 -7.59
N LEU A 53 -5.70 4.57 -8.86
CA LEU A 53 -4.33 4.35 -9.32
C LEU A 53 -3.93 5.45 -10.30
N GLN A 54 -2.80 6.08 -10.04
CA GLN A 54 -2.14 6.99 -10.94
C GLN A 54 -0.75 6.45 -11.29
N LYS A 55 -0.52 6.17 -12.56
CA LYS A 55 0.83 5.95 -13.07
C LYS A 55 1.51 7.30 -13.23
N ILE A 56 2.60 7.52 -12.51
CA ILE A 56 3.40 8.74 -12.62
C ILE A 56 4.36 8.61 -13.81
N ASN A 57 4.99 7.46 -13.93
CA ASN A 57 5.77 7.02 -15.09
C ASN A 57 5.86 5.48 -15.11
N ASP A 58 6.67 4.90 -15.99
CA ASP A 58 6.80 3.44 -16.15
C ASP A 58 7.31 2.71 -14.91
N THR A 59 7.97 3.42 -14.00
CA THR A 59 8.62 2.86 -12.82
C THR A 59 8.02 3.32 -11.49
N ILE A 60 7.12 4.30 -11.53
CA ILE A 60 6.50 4.89 -10.35
C ILE A 60 4.99 4.89 -10.49
N SER A 61 4.32 4.27 -9.53
CA SER A 61 2.86 4.27 -9.43
C SER A 61 2.42 4.71 -8.05
N GLN A 62 1.38 5.54 -8.00
CA GLN A 62 0.74 5.99 -6.79
C GLN A 62 -0.68 5.45 -6.73
N PHE A 63 -1.10 4.98 -5.57
CA PHE A 63 -2.48 4.57 -5.33
C PHE A 63 -2.98 5.12 -4.01
N SER A 64 -4.27 5.37 -3.94
CA SER A 64 -4.90 5.95 -2.76
C SER A 64 -6.28 5.37 -2.51
N TRP A 65 -6.66 5.31 -1.23
CA TRP A 65 -8.00 4.92 -0.81
C TRP A 65 -8.37 5.63 0.49
N LEU A 66 -9.67 5.64 0.78
CA LEU A 66 -10.22 6.03 2.07
C LEU A 66 -10.68 4.75 2.76
N ALA A 67 -10.06 4.41 3.89
CA ALA A 67 -10.46 3.26 4.69
C ALA A 67 -11.76 3.53 5.44
N ASN A 68 -12.44 2.45 5.85
CA ASN A 68 -13.76 2.49 6.49
C ASN A 68 -13.76 3.24 7.84
N ASP A 69 -12.62 3.33 8.51
CA ASP A 69 -12.43 4.06 9.77
C ASP A 69 -12.09 5.55 9.58
N GLY A 70 -12.12 6.04 8.33
CA GLY A 70 -11.83 7.42 7.99
C GLY A 70 -10.34 7.73 7.81
N LEU A 71 -9.47 6.72 7.81
CA LEU A 71 -8.06 6.89 7.42
C LEU A 71 -7.94 7.10 5.92
N SER A 72 -7.30 8.20 5.51
CA SER A 72 -6.85 8.37 4.13
C SER A 72 -5.48 7.76 3.97
N VAL A 73 -5.30 6.94 2.94
CA VAL A 73 -4.03 6.27 2.66
C VAL A 73 -3.61 6.59 1.23
N ILE A 74 -2.39 7.09 1.08
CA ILE A 74 -1.73 7.30 -0.21
C ILE A 74 -0.40 6.55 -0.16
N ILE A 75 -0.15 5.70 -1.15
CA ILE A 75 1.11 4.96 -1.25
C ILE A 75 1.67 5.11 -2.65
N THR A 76 2.96 5.42 -2.73
CA THR A 76 3.74 5.46 -3.95
C THR A 76 4.74 4.32 -3.94
N TYR A 77 4.74 3.51 -5.00
CA TYR A 77 5.70 2.46 -5.25
C TYR A 77 6.69 2.90 -6.31
N ASN A 78 7.98 2.77 -6.01
CA ASN A 78 9.07 2.90 -6.97
C ASN A 78 9.66 1.51 -7.24
N PHE A 79 9.47 1.02 -8.47
CA PHE A 79 9.85 -0.33 -8.88
C PHE A 79 11.33 -0.44 -9.28
N VAL A 80 12.04 0.66 -9.48
CA VAL A 80 13.51 0.62 -9.68
C VAL A 80 14.20 0.37 -8.35
N THR A 81 13.83 1.15 -7.33
CA THR A 81 14.49 1.09 -6.03
C THR A 81 13.85 0.06 -5.09
N MET A 82 12.71 -0.50 -5.48
CA MET A 82 11.90 -1.38 -4.64
C MET A 82 11.60 -0.75 -3.27
N ARG A 83 11.12 0.51 -3.32
CA ARG A 83 10.75 1.32 -2.13
C ARG A 83 9.29 1.71 -2.18
N SER A 84 8.71 1.86 -0.99
CA SER A 84 7.38 2.43 -0.79
C SER A 84 7.48 3.76 -0.04
N PHE A 85 6.60 4.68 -0.39
CA PHE A 85 6.43 5.97 0.29
C PHE A 85 4.96 6.13 0.61
N GLY A 86 4.63 6.41 1.87
CA GLY A 86 3.27 6.46 2.35
C GLY A 86 2.93 7.82 2.94
N VAL A 87 1.67 8.22 2.79
CA VAL A 87 1.03 9.22 3.63
C VAL A 87 -0.23 8.58 4.19
N ILE A 88 -0.31 8.49 5.51
CA ILE A 88 -1.51 8.03 6.22
C ILE A 88 -2.02 9.18 7.06
N SER A 89 -3.27 9.58 6.84
CA SER A 89 -3.86 10.74 7.50
C SER A 89 -5.17 10.39 8.19
N THR A 90 -5.36 10.95 9.38
CA THR A 90 -6.65 11.05 10.06
C THR A 90 -7.18 12.49 9.89
N LYS A 91 -8.26 12.84 10.61
CA LYS A 91 -8.72 14.24 10.69
C LYS A 91 -7.72 15.18 11.38
N THR A 92 -6.85 14.66 12.24
CA THR A 92 -6.01 15.46 13.14
C THR A 92 -4.52 15.22 12.97
N GLU A 93 -4.13 14.15 12.28
CA GLU A 93 -2.74 13.75 12.14
C GLU A 93 -2.42 13.32 10.72
N GLN A 94 -1.16 13.52 10.34
CA GLN A 94 -0.61 13.06 9.08
C GLN A 94 0.75 12.42 9.33
N HIS A 95 0.89 11.18 8.88
CA HIS A 95 2.10 10.38 9.03
C HIS A 95 2.73 10.16 7.66
N VAL A 96 3.96 10.65 7.48
CA VAL A 96 4.77 10.36 6.29
C VAL A 96 5.62 9.14 6.59
N LEU A 97 5.55 8.14 5.71
CA LEU A 97 6.15 6.83 5.90
C LEU A 97 7.08 6.49 4.74
N ARG A 98 8.14 5.73 5.03
CA ARG A 98 9.02 5.16 4.01
C ARG A 98 9.24 3.68 4.31
N GLY A 99 9.42 2.90 3.25
CA GLY A 99 9.43 1.46 3.40
C GLY A 99 10.15 0.73 2.28
N SER A 100 10.29 -0.57 2.48
CA SER A 100 10.71 -1.51 1.46
C SER A 100 9.48 -2.03 0.71
N LEU A 101 9.69 -2.46 -0.53
CA LEU A 101 8.67 -3.07 -1.36
C LEU A 101 9.23 -4.37 -1.94
N ARG A 102 8.40 -5.41 -2.00
CA ARG A 102 8.69 -6.61 -2.77
C ARG A 102 7.45 -7.09 -3.51
N LYS A 103 7.63 -7.56 -4.74
CA LYS A 103 6.58 -8.26 -5.47
C LYS A 103 6.56 -9.70 -4.99
N LEU A 104 5.38 -10.23 -4.69
CA LEU A 104 5.19 -11.64 -4.42
C LEU A 104 4.83 -12.33 -5.74
N ASN A 105 5.55 -13.38 -6.09
CA ASN A 105 5.23 -14.17 -7.28
C ASN A 105 3.92 -14.92 -7.03
N SER A 106 2.99 -14.83 -7.98
CA SER A 106 1.83 -15.72 -8.04
C SER A 106 2.36 -17.16 -8.17
N GLN A 107 1.95 -18.05 -7.27
CA GLN A 107 2.13 -19.49 -7.46
C GLN A 107 1.24 -19.98 -8.61
#